data_AF-A0A2J1DVD3-F1
#
_entry.id   AF-A0A2J1DVD3-F1
#
_cell.length_a   1.000
_cell.length_b   1.000
_cell.length_c   1.000
_cell.angle_alpha   90.00
_cell.angle_beta   90.00
_cell.angle_gamma   90.00
#
_symmetry.space_group_name_H-M   'P 1'
#
loop_
_entity.id
_entity.type
_entity.pdbx_description
1 polymer ?
#
loop_
_entity_poly.entity_id
_entity_poly.type
_entity_poly.pdbx_seq_one_letter_code
_entity_poly.pdbx_strand_id
1 'polypeptide(L)' 'TFEAALNSVRQECPAYLIAALPVGPESTLKRLEHLADEVICLKCPEEFESVGQYYCYFTQVDDADVLNTLKRFRHIV' A
#
# COMPACT_ATOMS: atom_id res chain seq x y z
N THR A 1 -9.39 1.38 -3.75
CA THR A 1 -8.45 0.89 -2.71
C THR A 1 -7.21 0.30 -3.39
N PHE A 2 -6.27 -0.32 -2.68
CA PHE A 2 -4.93 -0.66 -3.18
C PHE A 2 -4.89 -1.32 -4.58
N GLU A 3 -5.75 -2.32 -4.85
CA GLU A 3 -5.86 -2.96 -6.17
C GLU A 3 -6.30 -1.98 -7.28
N ALA A 4 -7.22 -1.07 -6.98
CA ALA A 4 -7.63 -0.03 -7.93
C ALA A 4 -6.48 0.96 -8.21
N ALA A 5 -5.64 1.24 -7.21
CA ALA A 5 -4.45 2.06 -7.41
C ALA A 5 -3.43 1.36 -8.32
N LEU A 6 -3.16 0.07 -8.11
CA LEU A 6 -2.30 -0.72 -9.00
C LEU A 6 -2.85 -0.75 -10.43
N ASN A 7 -4.16 -0.99 -10.60
CA ASN A 7 -4.80 -0.96 -11.92
C ASN A 7 -4.68 0.41 -12.59
N SER A 8 -4.89 1.50 -11.85
CA SER A 8 -4.74 2.86 -12.37
C SER A 8 -3.30 3.13 -12.82
N VAL A 9 -2.31 2.79 -11.98
CA VAL A 9 -0.89 2.99 -12.32
C VAL A 9 -0.48 2.12 -13.49
N ARG A 10 -0.97 0.88 -13.61
CA ARG A 10 -0.67 -0.01 -14.74
C ARG A 10 -1.09 0.58 -16.09
N GLN A 11 -2.17 1.38 -16.12
CA GLN A 11 -2.63 2.08 -17.32
C GLN A 11 -1.67 3.20 -17.78
N GLU A 12 -0.80 3.69 -16.89
CA GLU A 12 0.26 4.65 -17.21
C GLU A 12 1.50 3.97 -17.83
N CYS A 13 1.45 2.65 -18.06
CA CYS A 13 2.52 1.84 -18.67
C CYS A 13 3.90 2.02 -18.01
N PRO A 14 4.03 1.86 -16.68
CA PRO A 14 5.32 1.90 -16.02
C PRO A 14 6.22 0.77 -16.54
N ALA A 15 7.54 1.01 -16.58
CA ALA A 15 8.50 -0.04 -16.95
C ALA A 15 8.51 -1.22 -15.96
N TYR A 16 8.16 -0.95 -14.69
CA TYR A 16 8.07 -1.96 -13.63
C TYR A 16 7.16 -1.44 -12.52
N LEU A 17 6.25 -2.26 -12.01
CA LEU A 17 5.29 -1.92 -10.95
C LEU A 17 5.46 -2.84 -9.74
N ILE A 18 5.80 -2.27 -8.59
CA ILE A 18 5.99 -2.99 -7.33
C ILE A 18 4.84 -2.66 -6.37
N ALA A 19 4.16 -3.69 -5.87
CA ALA A 19 3.21 -3.57 -4.78
C ALA A 19 3.93 -3.84 -3.44
N ALA A 20 4.22 -2.79 -2.68
CA ALA A 20 4.90 -2.92 -1.38
C ALA A 20 3.95 -2.62 -0.21
N LEU A 21 3.90 -3.52 0.76
CA LEU A 21 3.11 -3.36 1.98
C LEU A 21 3.80 -3.96 3.22
N PRO A 22 3.55 -3.43 4.43
CA PRO A 22 4.18 -3.91 5.64
C PRO A 22 3.60 -5.25 6.13
N VAL A 23 2.29 -5.44 6.03
CA VAL A 23 1.60 -6.64 6.50
C VAL A 23 0.30 -6.87 5.72
N GLY A 24 -0.01 -8.12 5.42
CA GLY A 24 -1.27 -8.49 4.77
C GLY A 24 -1.51 -10.00 4.80
N PRO A 25 -2.76 -10.46 4.63
CA PRO A 25 -3.07 -11.88 4.55
C PRO A 25 -2.61 -12.47 3.20
N GLU A 26 -2.27 -13.75 3.21
CA GLU A 26 -1.76 -14.48 2.03
C GLU A 26 -2.74 -14.38 0.83
N SER A 27 -4.04 -14.44 1.10
CA SER A 27 -5.09 -14.33 0.09
C SER A 27 -5.09 -12.99 -0.64
N THR A 28 -4.75 -11.89 0.04
CA THR A 28 -4.57 -10.58 -0.59
C THR A 28 -3.28 -10.55 -1.40
N LEU A 29 -2.17 -11.07 -0.87
CA LEU A 29 -0.89 -11.10 -1.59
C LEU A 29 -1.00 -11.82 -2.94
N LYS A 30 -1.63 -13.00 -2.96
CA LYS A 30 -1.90 -13.77 -4.19
C LYS A 30 -2.70 -12.97 -5.24
N ARG A 31 -3.65 -12.14 -4.80
CA ARG A 31 -4.39 -11.25 -5.72
C ARG A 31 -3.51 -10.15 -6.28
N LEU A 32 -2.64 -9.57 -5.46
CA LEU A 32 -1.72 -8.50 -5.86
C LEU A 32 -0.64 -9.00 -6.84
N GLU A 33 -0.22 -10.26 -6.73
CA GLU A 33 0.72 -10.89 -7.67
C GLU A 33 0.19 -10.94 -9.11
N HIS A 34 -1.13 -10.80 -9.30
CA HIS A 34 -1.73 -10.68 -10.63
C HIS A 34 -1.81 -9.24 -11.16
N LEU A 35 -1.53 -8.24 -10.31
CA LEU A 35 -1.72 -6.81 -10.63
C LEU A 35 -0.40 -6.02 -10.67
N ALA A 36 0.68 -6.56 -10.10
CA ALA A 36 2.01 -5.97 -10.05
C ALA A 36 3.05 -6.95 -10.59
N ASP A 37 4.20 -6.43 -11.01
CA ASP A 37 5.33 -7.27 -11.47
C ASP A 37 6.07 -7.90 -10.29
N GLU A 38 6.00 -7.26 -9.12
CA GLU A 38 6.55 -7.76 -7.86
C GLU A 38 5.64 -7.38 -6.69
N VAL A 39 5.52 -8.28 -5.71
CA VAL A 39 4.84 -8.03 -4.45
C VAL A 39 5.84 -8.19 -3.30
N ILE A 40 6.02 -7.13 -2.52
CA ILE A 40 6.90 -7.13 -1.35
C ILE A 40 6.02 -6.98 -0.10
N CYS A 41 6.01 -8.01 0.75
CA CYS A 41 5.33 -7.99 2.03
C CYS A 41 6.29 -8.37 3.16
N LEU A 42 6.43 -7.51 4.17
CA LEU A 42 7.35 -7.79 5.28
C LEU A 42 6.82 -8.88 6.22
N LYS A 43 5.50 -8.99 6.38
CA LYS A 43 4.88 -10.00 7.24
C LYS A 43 3.56 -10.52 6.65
N CYS A 44 3.49 -11.83 6.46
CA CYS A 44 2.27 -12.54 6.05
C CYS A 44 1.87 -13.54 7.14
N PRO A 45 1.16 -13.10 8.19
CA PRO A 45 0.78 -13.96 9.31
C PRO A 45 -0.40 -14.87 8.92
N GLU A 46 -0.41 -16.09 9.45
CA GLU A 46 -1.50 -17.07 9.22
C GLU A 46 -2.84 -16.56 9.76
N GLU A 47 -2.82 -15.97 10.97
CA GLU A 47 -3.97 -15.30 11.58
C GLU A 47 -3.86 -13.79 11.36
N PHE A 48 -4.82 -13.21 10.63
CA PHE A 48 -4.88 -11.79 10.30
C PHE A 48 -6.28 -11.25 10.58
N GLU A 49 -6.46 -10.57 11.70
CA GLU A 49 -7.73 -9.92 12.06
C GLU A 49 -7.82 -8.48 11.53
N SER A 50 -6.78 -7.68 11.75
CA SER A 50 -6.74 -6.29 11.32
C SER A 50 -5.32 -5.83 11.02
N VAL A 51 -5.17 -4.70 10.33
CA VAL A 51 -3.86 -4.06 10.12
C VAL A 51 -3.32 -3.49 11.44
N GLY A 52 -4.19 -2.92 12.27
CA GLY A 52 -3.80 -2.17 13.47
C GLY A 52 -3.09 -3.01 14.54
N GLN A 53 -3.38 -4.32 14.63
CA GLN A 53 -2.73 -5.21 15.59
C GLN A 53 -1.19 -5.30 15.41
N TYR A 54 -0.67 -4.93 14.23
CA TYR A 54 0.76 -4.98 13.93
C TYR A 54 1.49 -3.67 14.20
N TYR A 55 0.80 -2.66 14.75
CA TYR A 55 1.36 -1.36 15.08
C TYR A 55 1.18 -1.06 16.57
N CYS A 56 2.27 -0.76 17.28
CA CYS A 56 2.19 -0.29 18.67
C CYS A 56 1.40 1.02 18.79
N TYR A 57 1.48 1.87 17.77
CA TYR A 57 0.73 3.11 17.64
C TYR A 57 -0.03 3.10 16.33
N PHE A 58 -1.34 2.89 16.43
CA PHE A 58 -2.26 2.90 15.30
C PHE A 58 -3.27 4.04 15.42
N THR A 59 -2.76 5.24 15.71
CA THR A 59 -3.56 6.44 15.84
C THR A 59 -4.12 6.85 14.48
N GLN A 60 -5.30 7.47 14.48
CA GLN A 60 -5.91 8.02 13.28
C GLN A 60 -4.98 9.05 12.63
N VAL A 61 -4.92 9.01 11.30
CA VAL A 61 -4.33 10.07 10.47
C VAL A 61 -5.49 10.84 9.85
N ASP A 62 -5.62 12.11 10.19
CA ASP A 62 -6.68 13.00 9.72
C ASP A 62 -6.29 13.78 8.47
N ASP A 63 -7.29 14.32 7.77
CA ASP A 63 -7.10 14.98 6.48
C ASP A 63 -6.08 16.13 6.54
N ALA A 64 -5.99 16.83 7.68
CA ALA A 64 -5.02 17.89 7.90
C ALA A 64 -3.57 17.36 7.81
N ASP A 65 -3.29 16.20 8.41
CA ASP A 65 -1.97 15.57 8.37
C ASP A 65 -1.59 15.11 6.97
N VAL A 66 -2.56 14.55 6.23
CA VAL A 66 -2.38 14.17 4.83
C VAL A 66 -2.05 15.40 3.98
N LEU A 67 -2.82 16.48 4.09
CA LEU A 67 -2.60 17.71 3.34
C LEU A 67 -1.26 18.37 3.69
N ASN A 68 -0.86 18.35 4.96
CA ASN A 68 0.44 18.86 5.40
C ASN A 68 1.59 18.03 4.82
N THR A 69 1.46 16.71 4.80
CA THR A 69 2.44 15.80 4.20
C THR A 69 2.57 16.05 2.70
N LEU A 70 1.45 16.15 1.97
CA LEU A 70 1.48 16.45 0.54
C LEU A 70 2.15 17.79 0.26
N LYS A 71 1.83 18.85 1.00
CA LYS A 71 2.49 20.17 0.85
C LYS A 71 4.01 20.08 1.05
N ARG A 72 4.46 19.30 2.03
CA ARG A 72 5.89 19.11 2.33
C ARG A 72 6.65 18.46 1.17
N PHE A 73 6.02 17.55 0.44
CA PHE A 73 6.63 16.81 -0.67
C PHE A 73 6.16 17.28 -2.06
N ARG A 74 5.47 18.42 -2.14
CA ARG A 74 5.15 19.03 -3.44
C ARG A 74 6.46 19.39 -4.14
N HIS A 75 6.82 18.59 -5.13
CA HIS A 75 7.73 19.02 -6.17
C HIS A 75 7.10 20.23 -6.87
N ILE A 76 7.74 21.39 -6.71
CA ILE A 76 7.60 22.48 -7.68
C ILE A 76 8.21 21.91 -8.95
N VAL A 77 7.34 21.54 -9.89
CA VAL A 77 7.73 21.42 -11.30
C VAL A 77 7.73 22.82 -11.88
#